data_AF-A0A4R3HCK7-F1
#
_entry.id   AF-A0A4R3HCK7-F1
#
_cell.length_a   1.000
_cell.length_b   1.000
_cell.length_c   1.000
_cell.angle_alpha   90.00
_cell.angle_beta   90.00
_cell.angle_gamma   90.00
#
_symmetry.space_group_name_H-M   'P 1'
#
loop_
_entity.id
_entity.type
_entity.pdbx_description
1 polymer ?
#
loop_
_entity_poly.entity_id
_entity_poly.type
_entity_poly.pdbx_seq_one_letter_code
_entity_poly.pdbx_strand_id
1 'polypeptide(L)'
;MDSSQAAEIEAALPALLDRFYTRVRADAELGPVFNDAVEDWDRHLATLVDFWSSVMLTTGRYKGNPMQAHVRHGHRMPSEMFGRWLALWNQTTAEMMSPQVATAMQAKAARIAQSLDLAIHFRLPKAEPSRPAAS
;
A
#
# COMPACT_ATOMS: atom_id res chain seq x y z
N MET A 1 -14.09 -13.16 -7.03
CA MET A 1 -14.04 -13.45 -5.59
C MET A 1 -15.42 -13.96 -5.21
N ASP A 2 -15.51 -15.16 -4.64
CA ASP A 2 -16.79 -15.66 -4.12
C ASP A 2 -17.05 -15.15 -2.69
N SER A 3 -18.23 -15.47 -2.14
CA SER A 3 -18.62 -15.03 -0.80
C SER A 3 -17.75 -15.60 0.33
N SER A 4 -17.20 -16.80 0.18
CA SER A 4 -16.33 -17.40 1.21
C SER A 4 -14.97 -16.71 1.25
N GLN A 5 -14.39 -16.42 0.09
CA GLN A 5 -13.15 -15.65 -0.04
C GLN A 5 -13.32 -14.23 0.50
N ALA A 6 -14.47 -13.59 0.22
CA ALA A 6 -14.77 -12.25 0.72
C ALA A 6 -14.85 -12.22 2.26
N ALA A 7 -15.52 -13.22 2.85
CA ALA A 7 -15.62 -13.36 4.30
C ALA A 7 -14.26 -13.63 4.96
N GLU A 8 -13.42 -14.47 4.34
CA GLU A 8 -12.05 -14.72 4.80
C GLU A 8 -11.22 -13.43 4.84
N ILE A 9 -11.24 -12.65 3.75
CA ILE A 9 -10.52 -11.38 3.68
C ILE A 9 -10.96 -10.44 4.80
N GLU A 10 -12.26 -10.18 4.93
CA GLU A 10 -12.78 -9.27 5.96
C GLU A 10 -12.38 -9.69 7.37
N ALA A 11 -12.52 -10.98 7.70
CA ALA A 11 -12.19 -11.49 9.02
C ALA A 11 -10.68 -11.43 9.32
N ALA A 12 -9.84 -11.67 8.30
CA ALA A 12 -8.39 -11.75 8.48
C ALA A 12 -7.68 -10.39 8.46
N LEU A 13 -8.26 -9.36 7.84
CA LEU A 13 -7.59 -8.08 7.58
C LEU A 13 -6.93 -7.44 8.82
N PRO A 14 -7.59 -7.33 9.98
CA PRO A 14 -6.97 -6.71 11.15
C PRO A 14 -5.70 -7.44 11.61
N ALA A 15 -5.75 -8.76 11.75
CA ALA A 15 -4.61 -9.56 12.19
C ALA A 15 -3.51 -9.64 11.12
N LEU A 16 -3.89 -9.71 9.84
CA LEU A 16 -2.95 -9.70 8.72
C LEU A 16 -2.13 -8.41 8.71
N LEU A 17 -2.79 -7.26 8.85
CA LEU A 17 -2.13 -5.95 8.83
C LEU A 17 -1.25 -5.76 10.06
N ASP A 18 -1.71 -6.16 11.24
CA ASP A 18 -0.89 -6.12 12.46
C ASP A 18 0.41 -6.93 12.31
N ARG A 19 0.32 -8.20 11.87
CA ARG A 19 1.50 -9.04 11.64
C ARG A 19 2.41 -8.48 10.55
N PHE A 20 1.82 -8.00 9.46
CA PHE A 20 2.58 -7.42 8.35
C PHE A 20 3.35 -6.18 8.78
N TYR A 21 2.69 -5.23 9.45
CA TYR A 21 3.35 -3.99 9.88
C TYR A 21 4.29 -4.20 11.05
N THR A 22 4.10 -5.22 11.88
CA THR A 22 5.12 -5.65 12.85
C THR A 22 6.44 -5.99 12.15
N ARG A 23 6.39 -6.70 11.02
CA ARG A 23 7.58 -7.01 10.20
C ARG A 23 8.16 -5.77 9.53
N VAL A 24 7.31 -4.94 8.92
CA VAL A 24 7.74 -3.70 8.26
C VAL A 24 8.45 -2.76 9.23
N ARG A 25 7.93 -2.61 10.46
CA ARG A 25 8.52 -1.74 11.49
C ARG A 25 9.88 -2.23 11.99
N ALA A 26 10.13 -3.54 11.90
CA ALA A 26 11.38 -4.17 12.30
C ALA A 26 12.40 -4.29 11.17
N ASP A 27 12.01 -4.13 9.90
CA ASP A 27 12.93 -4.14 8.76
C ASP A 27 13.84 -2.90 8.80
N ALA A 28 15.14 -3.10 8.58
CA ALA A 28 16.14 -2.05 8.73
C ALA A 28 16.01 -0.90 7.71
N GLU A 29 15.40 -1.14 6.55
CA GLU A 29 15.24 -0.13 5.50
C GLU A 29 13.82 0.44 5.50
N LEU A 30 12.79 -0.39 5.65
CA LEU A 30 11.40 0.06 5.70
C LEU A 30 11.06 0.73 7.03
N GLY A 31 11.52 0.16 8.14
CA GLY A 31 11.18 0.57 9.51
C GLY A 31 11.35 2.07 9.74
N PRO A 32 12.52 2.68 9.45
CA PRO A 32 12.73 4.12 9.63
C PRO A 32 11.73 5.00 8.86
N VAL A 33 11.31 4.59 7.66
CA VAL A 33 10.34 5.39 6.87
C VAL A 33 8.96 5.39 7.52
N PHE A 34 8.49 4.22 7.94
CA PHE A 34 7.16 4.11 8.56
C PHE A 34 7.14 4.63 10.00
N ASN A 35 8.15 4.31 10.81
CA ASN A 35 8.22 4.72 12.21
C ASN A 35 8.32 6.25 12.36
N ASP A 36 8.92 6.94 11.38
CA ASP A 36 8.97 8.41 11.39
C ASP A 36 7.70 9.06 10.80
N ALA A 37 6.98 8.37 9.92
CA ALA A 37 5.81 8.93 9.23
C ALA A 37 4.49 8.64 9.93
N VAL A 38 4.43 7.59 10.76
CA VAL A 38 3.21 7.12 11.42
C VAL A 38 3.33 7.33 12.94
N GLU A 39 2.58 8.30 13.44
CA GLU A 39 2.51 8.61 14.88
C GLU A 39 1.50 7.72 15.62
N ASP A 40 0.31 7.54 15.04
CA ASP A 40 -0.78 6.75 15.60
C ASP A 40 -0.98 5.46 14.79
N TRP A 41 -0.37 4.39 15.28
CA TRP A 41 -0.38 3.08 14.62
C TRP A 41 -1.77 2.43 14.61
N ASP A 42 -2.56 2.56 15.68
CA ASP A 42 -3.89 1.97 15.76
C ASP A 42 -4.81 2.60 14.71
N ARG A 43 -4.79 3.93 14.61
CA ARG A 43 -5.55 4.65 13.57
C ARG A 43 -5.06 4.33 12.17
N HIS A 44 -3.73 4.20 11.98
CA HIS A 44 -3.16 3.85 10.69
C HIS A 44 -3.61 2.46 10.24
N LEU A 45 -3.54 1.46 11.11
CA LEU A 45 -3.99 0.10 10.82
C LEU A 45 -5.49 0.04 10.53
N ALA A 46 -6.33 0.76 11.29
CA ALA A 46 -7.76 0.87 10.99
C ALA A 46 -8.03 1.45 9.59
N THR A 47 -7.29 2.50 9.21
CA THR A 47 -7.38 3.08 7.86
C THR A 47 -6.99 2.07 6.77
N LEU A 48 -5.99 1.24 7.04
CA LEU A 48 -5.54 0.21 6.11
C LEU A 48 -6.51 -0.96 5.98
N VAL A 49 -7.24 -1.31 7.05
CA VAL A 49 -8.36 -2.27 6.98
C VAL A 49 -9.41 -1.76 5.98
N ASP A 50 -9.83 -0.50 6.11
CA ASP A 50 -10.80 0.10 5.19
C ASP A 50 -10.26 0.16 3.75
N PHE A 51 -8.98 0.48 3.59
CA PHE A 51 -8.30 0.51 2.29
C PHE A 51 -8.34 -0.84 1.61
N TRP A 52 -7.86 -1.89 2.27
CA TRP A 52 -7.79 -3.22 1.68
C TRP A 52 -9.16 -3.83 1.44
N SER A 53 -10.12 -3.61 2.35
CA SER A 53 -11.51 -3.96 2.11
C SER A 53 -12.05 -3.30 0.84
N SER A 54 -11.82 -2.00 0.66
CA SER A 54 -12.29 -1.29 -0.54
C SER A 54 -11.61 -1.81 -1.81
N VAL A 55 -10.30 -2.06 -1.74
CA VAL A 55 -9.48 -2.50 -2.87
C VAL A 55 -9.82 -3.92 -3.34
N MET A 56 -10.13 -4.81 -2.40
CA MET A 56 -10.39 -6.22 -2.70
C MET A 56 -11.88 -6.50 -2.90
N LEU A 57 -12.74 -5.85 -2.13
CA LEU A 57 -14.16 -6.19 -2.01
C LEU A 57 -15.09 -5.08 -2.49
N THR A 58 -14.55 -3.94 -2.92
CA THR A 58 -15.33 -2.80 -3.44
C THR A 58 -16.33 -2.25 -2.41
N THR A 59 -16.02 -2.35 -1.12
CA THR A 59 -16.88 -1.86 -0.04
C THR A 59 -17.00 -0.33 0.01
N GLY A 60 -16.01 0.36 -0.54
CA GLY A 60 -15.98 1.82 -0.58
C GLY A 60 -15.78 2.50 0.78
N ARG A 61 -15.33 1.76 1.81
CA ARG A 61 -15.06 2.29 3.16
C ARG A 61 -13.93 3.32 3.17
N TYR A 62 -12.90 3.10 2.36
CA TYR A 62 -11.77 3.99 2.26
C TYR A 62 -12.06 5.15 1.31
N LYS A 63 -11.88 6.38 1.81
CA LYS A 63 -12.12 7.63 1.08
C LYS A 63 -10.86 8.46 0.84
N GLY A 64 -9.68 7.93 1.19
CA GLY A 64 -8.41 8.64 1.08
C GLY A 64 -7.81 8.61 -0.33
N ASN A 65 -6.70 9.34 -0.51
CA ASN A 65 -5.89 9.32 -1.72
C ASN A 65 -4.52 8.70 -1.42
N PRO A 66 -4.32 7.39 -1.70
CA PRO A 66 -3.09 6.70 -1.34
C PRO A 66 -1.91 7.24 -2.16
N MET A 67 -2.13 7.58 -3.43
CA MET A 67 -1.09 8.14 -4.29
C MET A 67 -0.49 9.41 -3.70
N GLN A 68 -1.34 10.37 -3.32
CA GLN A 68 -0.89 11.63 -2.73
C GLN A 68 -0.13 11.42 -1.42
N ALA A 69 -0.57 10.47 -0.58
CA ALA A 69 0.11 10.16 0.67
C ALA A 69 1.55 9.66 0.43
N HIS A 70 1.75 8.73 -0.49
CA HIS A 70 3.08 8.17 -0.77
C HIS A 70 3.99 9.16 -1.50
N VAL A 71 3.47 9.95 -2.45
CA VAL A 71 4.27 10.98 -3.15
C VAL A 71 4.88 12.00 -2.19
N ARG A 72 4.18 12.37 -1.10
CA ARG A 72 4.73 13.28 -0.06
C ARG A 72 5.99 12.71 0.60
N HIS A 73 6.08 11.38 0.71
CA HIS A 73 7.23 10.67 1.29
C HIS A 73 8.20 10.13 0.23
N GLY A 74 7.97 10.41 -1.06
CA GLY A 74 8.71 9.79 -2.16
C GLY A 74 10.23 9.96 -2.10
N HIS A 75 10.72 11.07 -1.54
CA HIS A 75 12.16 11.30 -1.34
C HIS A 75 12.83 10.31 -0.37
N ARG A 76 12.04 9.58 0.43
CA ARG A 76 12.49 8.56 1.39
C ARG A 76 12.23 7.13 0.92
N MET A 77 11.64 6.95 -0.26
CA MET A 77 11.19 5.66 -0.77
C MET A 77 11.83 5.36 -2.13
N PRO A 78 13.11 4.95 -2.20
CA PRO A 78 13.69 4.42 -3.43
C PRO A 78 12.91 3.19 -3.95
N SER A 79 12.96 2.95 -5.27
CA SER A 79 12.19 1.90 -5.94
C SER A 79 12.38 0.50 -5.33
N GLU A 80 13.59 0.21 -4.83
CA GLU A 80 13.96 -1.06 -4.20
C GLU A 80 13.12 -1.36 -2.94
N MET A 81 12.66 -0.32 -2.23
CA MET A 81 11.81 -0.50 -1.04
C MET A 81 10.45 -1.11 -1.36
N PHE A 82 9.90 -0.85 -2.54
CA PHE A 82 8.66 -1.51 -2.97
C PHE A 82 8.85 -3.03 -3.09
N GLY A 83 10.01 -3.46 -3.60
CA GLY A 83 10.36 -4.88 -3.66
C GLY A 83 10.42 -5.52 -2.27
N ARG A 84 11.06 -4.86 -1.30
CA ARG A 84 11.11 -5.34 0.10
C ARG A 84 9.74 -5.40 0.75
N TRP A 85 8.94 -4.36 0.58
CA TRP A 85 7.57 -4.29 1.12
C TRP A 85 6.71 -5.42 0.54
N LEU A 86 6.80 -5.66 -0.77
CA LEU A 86 6.08 -6.75 -1.44
C LEU A 86 6.56 -8.13 -0.96
N ALA A 87 7.85 -8.34 -0.71
CA ALA A 87 8.36 -9.59 -0.19
C ALA A 87 7.76 -9.92 1.19
N LEU A 88 7.74 -8.95 2.11
CA LEU A 88 7.10 -9.10 3.42
C LEU A 88 5.59 -9.32 3.30
N TRP A 89 4.93 -8.65 2.36
CA TRP A 89 3.49 -8.81 2.14
C TRP A 89 3.16 -10.22 1.62
N ASN A 90 3.93 -10.70 0.65
CA ASN A 90 3.79 -12.03 0.08
C ASN A 90 4.00 -13.11 1.16
N GLN A 91 5.05 -12.96 1.96
CA GLN A 91 5.31 -13.88 3.08
C GLN A 91 4.13 -13.89 4.06
N THR A 92 3.64 -12.71 4.47
CA THR A 92 2.61 -12.62 5.51
C THR A 92 1.26 -13.15 5.03
N THR A 93 0.86 -12.84 3.79
CA THR A 93 -0.38 -13.35 3.20
C THR A 93 -0.32 -14.86 2.97
N ALA A 94 0.82 -15.41 2.53
CA ALA A 94 1.00 -16.85 2.35
C ALA A 94 0.92 -17.64 3.66
N GLU A 95 1.35 -17.05 4.78
CA GLU A 95 1.28 -17.68 6.11
C GLU A 95 -0.12 -17.65 6.73
N MET A 96 -0.97 -16.69 6.36
CA MET A 96 -2.20 -16.39 7.09
C MET A 96 -3.50 -16.65 6.34
N MET A 97 -3.44 -16.80 5.01
CA MET A 97 -4.63 -16.89 4.17
C MET A 97 -4.60 -18.15 3.30
N SER A 98 -5.77 -18.54 2.82
CA SER A 98 -5.91 -19.60 1.82
C SER A 98 -5.09 -19.25 0.57
N PRO A 99 -4.51 -20.25 -0.14
CA PRO A 99 -3.65 -19.98 -1.29
C PRO A 99 -4.30 -19.10 -2.37
N GLN A 100 -5.61 -19.27 -2.59
CA GLN A 100 -6.37 -18.46 -3.55
C GLN A 100 -6.47 -17.00 -3.11
N VAL A 101 -6.81 -16.75 -1.84
CA VAL A 101 -6.94 -15.39 -1.30
C VAL A 101 -5.57 -14.71 -1.21
N ALA A 102 -4.54 -15.41 -0.74
CA ALA A 102 -3.18 -14.90 -0.69
C ALA A 102 -2.72 -14.46 -2.09
N THR A 103 -2.86 -15.32 -3.10
CA THR A 103 -2.49 -15.00 -4.49
C THR A 103 -3.21 -13.74 -4.99
N ALA A 104 -4.50 -13.59 -4.70
CA ALA A 104 -5.28 -12.41 -5.09
C ALA A 104 -4.78 -11.11 -4.41
N MET A 105 -4.53 -11.18 -3.11
CA MET A 105 -3.99 -10.06 -2.31
C MET A 105 -2.61 -9.62 -2.82
N GLN A 106 -1.72 -10.58 -3.09
CA GLN A 106 -0.37 -10.34 -3.59
C GLN A 106 -0.38 -9.71 -4.98
N ALA A 107 -1.19 -10.25 -5.90
CA ALA A 107 -1.32 -9.72 -7.25
C ALA A 107 -1.90 -8.29 -7.25
N LYS A 108 -2.77 -7.96 -6.30
CA LYS A 108 -3.30 -6.61 -6.15
C LYS A 108 -2.24 -5.66 -5.59
N ALA A 109 -1.52 -6.08 -4.55
CA ALA A 109 -0.42 -5.32 -3.97
C ALA A 109 0.65 -4.96 -5.00
N ALA A 110 1.07 -5.92 -5.83
CA ALA A 110 2.08 -5.71 -6.87
C ALA A 110 1.68 -4.61 -7.87
N ARG A 111 0.41 -4.57 -8.30
CA ARG A 111 -0.09 -3.52 -9.21
C ARG A 111 -0.11 -2.14 -8.56
N ILE A 112 -0.50 -2.07 -7.28
CA ILE A 112 -0.50 -0.82 -6.51
C ILE A 112 0.93 -0.32 -6.36
N ALA A 113 1.85 -1.19 -5.92
CA ALA A 113 3.27 -0.87 -5.77
C ALA A 113 3.87 -0.35 -7.08
N GLN A 114 3.64 -1.03 -8.21
CA GLN A 114 4.09 -0.58 -9.53
C GLN A 114 3.56 0.81 -9.89
N SER A 115 2.29 1.09 -9.59
CA SER A 115 1.67 2.39 -9.88
C SER A 115 2.26 3.51 -9.01
N LEU A 116 2.52 3.23 -7.74
CA LEU A 116 3.14 4.17 -6.79
C LEU A 116 4.60 4.45 -7.17
N ASP A 117 5.36 3.40 -7.47
CA ASP A 117 6.76 3.48 -7.91
C ASP A 117 6.88 4.37 -9.16
N LEU A 118 6.05 4.10 -10.18
CA LEU A 118 6.03 4.94 -11.38
C LEU A 118 5.71 6.41 -11.06
N ALA A 119 4.71 6.67 -10.22
CA ALA A 119 4.33 8.04 -9.90
C ALA A 119 5.38 8.81 -9.08
N ILE A 120 6.18 8.12 -8.25
CA ILE A 120 7.22 8.72 -7.42
C ILE A 120 8.50 8.94 -8.23
N HIS A 121 8.90 7.97 -9.04
CA HIS A 121 10.22 7.95 -9.68
C HIS A 121 10.21 8.39 -11.15
N PHE A 122 9.13 8.16 -11.89
CA PHE A 122 8.96 8.70 -13.23
C PHE A 122 8.16 10.01 -13.18
N ARG A 123 8.85 11.13 -13.02
CA ARG A 123 8.24 12.44 -13.26
C ARG A 123 7.77 12.52 -14.72
N LEU A 124 6.47 12.66 -14.94
CA LEU A 124 5.97 13.37 -16.11
C LEU A 124 6.57 14.79 -16.08
N PRO A 125 7.08 15.32 -17.21
CA PRO A 125 7.59 16.68 -17.24
C PRO A 125 6.50 17.63 -16.75
N LYS A 126 6.89 18.56 -15.87
CA LYS A 126 6.01 19.61 -15.37
C LYS A 126 5.47 20.33 -16.61
N ALA A 127 4.15 20.40 -16.79
CA ALA A 127 3.56 21.21 -17.85
C ALA A 127 4.11 22.63 -17.70
N GLU A 128 4.91 23.07 -18.67
CA GLU A 128 5.43 24.44 -18.66
C GLU A 128 4.23 25.38 -18.75
N PRO A 129 4.15 26.42 -17.91
CA PRO A 129 3.13 27.43 -18.09
C PRO A 129 3.33 28.05 -19.48
N SER A 130 2.31 27.95 -20.34
CA SER A 130 2.32 28.58 -21.65
C SER A 130 2.67 30.07 -21.47
N ARG A 131 3.82 30.44 -22.00
CA ARG A 131 4.28 31.83 -22.04
C ARG A 131 3.22 32.65 -22.77
N PRO A 132 2.69 33.75 -22.19
CA PRO A 132 1.73 34.57 -22.91
C PRO A 132 2.41 35.17 -24.15
N ALA A 133 1.72 35.11 -25.28
CA ALA A 133 2.13 35.78 -26.50
C ALA A 133 2.24 37.28 -26.22
N ALA A 134 3.44 37.82 -26.34
CA ALA A 134 3.67 39.26 -26.25
C ALA A 134 2.99 39.94 -27.46
N SER A 135 2.24 41.00 -27.18
CA SER A 135 1.64 41.91 -28.18
C SER A 135 2.67 42.89 -28.72
#